data_AF-R4XJY1-F1
#
_entry.id   AF-R4XJY1-F1
#
_cell.length_a   1.000
_cell.length_b   1.000
_cell.length_c   1.000
_cell.angle_alpha   90.00
_cell.angle_beta   90.00
_cell.angle_gamma   90.00
#
_symmetry.space_group_name_H-M   'P 1'
#
loop_
_entity.id
_entity.type
_entity.pdbx_description
1 polymer ?
#
loop_
_entity_poly.entity_id
_entity_poly.type
_entity_poly.pdbx_seq_one_letter_code
_entity_poly.pdbx_strand_id
1 'polypeptide(L)'
;MYLSKSLSVGTVLITIMEPHIREAYATEEELCSRVLANAFLPIWNHNWFQGTCSPIAKLPYVYDVHTKQPALSSKQEQRRKFYHALIRFVRLGGGSLNVMTLDQDIVAIVLWSAPYKHPSFYHIISSGFLRLALIDYGLRAFWKIQFIFEYNIAQIMKDAQVVVERCGYVQMLAVNPDHQGHGYGAKLLSHMLCRHVEQSADSPGVLLDCTTTKAEKMYAKQGFQVIGERAVDSDTDVDGITIPRSHPDYQEKRNRAKPYHIQKVMLWKP
;
A
#
# COMPACT_ATOMS: atom_id res chain seq x y z
N MET A 1 -7.78 -6.36 -31.98
CA MET A 1 -8.60 -5.46 -32.82
C MET A 1 -9.90 -5.23 -32.05
N TYR A 2 -9.94 -4.21 -31.18
CA TYR A 2 -11.10 -3.96 -30.32
C TYR A 2 -12.03 -2.95 -31.01
N LEU A 3 -13.26 -3.39 -31.24
CA LEU A 3 -14.33 -2.63 -31.90
C LEU A 3 -14.87 -1.57 -30.94
N SER A 4 -14.66 -0.28 -31.24
CA SER A 4 -15.40 0.80 -30.61
C SER A 4 -16.86 0.73 -31.08
N LYS A 5 -17.80 0.68 -30.13
CA LYS A 5 -19.23 0.85 -30.43
C LYS A 5 -19.55 2.34 -30.37
N SER A 6 -19.83 2.96 -31.52
CA SER A 6 -20.47 4.28 -31.56
C SER A 6 -21.99 4.09 -31.66
N LEU A 7 -22.73 4.72 -30.76
CA LEU A 7 -24.18 4.87 -30.88
C LEU A 7 -24.45 6.30 -31.33
N SER A 8 -25.11 6.45 -32.48
CA SER A 8 -25.41 7.73 -33.11
C SER A 8 -26.92 8.01 -33.04
N VAL A 9 -27.31 8.88 -32.11
CA VAL A 9 -28.54 9.69 -32.14
C VAL A 9 -28.18 11.07 -31.57
N GLY A 10 -28.11 12.11 -32.41
CA GLY A 10 -27.91 13.52 -32.00
C GLY A 10 -26.62 13.85 -31.21
N THR A 11 -25.55 13.10 -31.45
CA THR A 11 -24.65 12.60 -30.40
C THR A 11 -23.49 13.53 -30.02
N VAL A 12 -23.53 14.08 -28.81
CA VAL A 12 -22.29 14.39 -28.08
C VAL A 12 -21.52 13.08 -27.99
N LEU A 13 -20.42 12.96 -28.74
CA LEU A 13 -19.49 11.85 -28.62
C LEU A 13 -18.88 11.89 -27.23
N ILE A 14 -19.54 11.25 -26.26
CA ILE A 14 -18.95 10.93 -24.98
C ILE A 14 -17.98 9.79 -25.27
N THR A 15 -16.72 10.13 -25.54
CA THR A 15 -15.64 9.15 -25.56
C THR A 15 -15.55 8.59 -24.14
N ILE A 16 -16.14 7.41 -23.92
CA ILE A 16 -16.00 6.70 -22.64
C ILE A 16 -14.54 6.28 -22.55
N MET A 17 -13.78 6.98 -21.72
CA MET A 17 -12.39 6.66 -21.50
C MET A 17 -12.30 5.37 -20.70
N GLU A 18 -11.73 4.34 -21.32
CA GLU A 18 -11.52 3.07 -20.66
C GLU A 18 -10.25 3.11 -19.83
N PRO A 19 -10.29 2.63 -18.57
CA PRO A 19 -9.11 2.60 -17.75
C PRO A 19 -8.15 1.51 -18.24
N HIS A 20 -6.86 1.83 -18.25
CA HIS A 20 -5.80 0.96 -18.75
C HIS A 20 -4.91 0.47 -17.61
N ILE A 21 -4.57 -0.81 -17.58
CA ILE A 21 -3.66 -1.40 -16.57
C ILE A 21 -2.32 -1.69 -17.23
N ARG A 22 -1.23 -1.25 -16.58
CA ARG A 22 0.15 -1.49 -17.05
C ARG A 22 1.15 -1.43 -15.91
N GLU A 23 2.38 -1.83 -16.19
CA GLU A 23 3.49 -1.50 -15.31
C GLU A 23 3.77 0.02 -15.35
N ALA A 24 4.12 0.60 -14.20
CA ALA A 24 4.52 1.99 -14.12
C ALA A 24 5.88 2.21 -14.78
N TYR A 25 6.09 3.36 -15.41
CA TYR A 25 7.41 3.77 -15.86
C TYR A 25 8.27 4.21 -14.68
N ALA A 26 9.60 4.13 -14.82
CA ALA A 26 10.52 4.63 -13.79
C ALA A 26 10.34 6.14 -13.52
N THR A 27 9.95 6.90 -14.54
CA THR A 27 9.64 8.34 -14.42
C THR A 27 8.37 8.63 -13.61
N GLU A 28 7.52 7.62 -13.36
CA GLU A 28 6.26 7.77 -12.62
C GLU A 28 6.38 7.41 -11.13
N GLU A 29 7.53 6.89 -10.68
CA GLU A 29 7.71 6.44 -9.29
C GLU A 29 7.46 7.55 -8.28
N GLU A 30 7.85 8.78 -8.61
CA GLU A 30 7.61 9.96 -7.76
C GLU A 30 6.10 10.24 -7.61
N LEU A 31 5.34 10.23 -8.70
CA LEU A 31 3.89 10.40 -8.67
C LEU A 31 3.22 9.24 -7.92
N CYS A 32 3.66 8.01 -8.16
CA CYS A 32 3.16 6.83 -7.47
C CYS A 32 3.39 6.92 -5.95
N SER A 33 4.55 7.42 -5.51
CA SER A 33 4.86 7.60 -4.09
C SER A 33 3.91 8.58 -3.42
N ARG A 34 3.45 9.62 -4.13
CA ARG A 34 2.49 10.61 -3.62
C ARG A 34 1.08 10.05 -3.54
N VAL A 35 0.65 9.32 -4.56
CA VAL A 35 -0.65 8.61 -4.55
C VAL A 35 -0.70 7.62 -3.39
N LEU A 36 0.35 6.82 -3.18
CA LEU A 36 0.46 5.93 -2.02
C LEU A 36 0.46 6.72 -0.71
N ALA A 37 1.27 7.78 -0.60
CA ALA A 37 1.33 8.62 0.59
C ALA A 37 -0.05 9.14 1.00
N ASN A 38 -0.83 9.61 0.02
CA ASN A 38 -2.18 10.14 0.21
C ASN A 38 -3.22 9.07 0.51
N ALA A 39 -3.19 7.93 -0.21
CA ALA A 39 -4.13 6.84 -0.01
C ALA A 39 -4.05 6.23 1.39
N PHE A 40 -2.87 6.27 2.01
CA PHE A 40 -2.62 5.70 3.32
C PHE A 40 -2.65 6.73 4.47
N LEU A 41 -2.94 8.02 4.22
CA LEU A 41 -3.12 9.02 5.30
C LEU A 41 -4.09 8.60 6.41
N PRO A 42 -5.28 8.01 6.12
CA PRO A 42 -6.23 7.64 7.16
C PRO A 42 -5.90 6.30 7.84
N ILE A 43 -4.77 5.66 7.50
CA ILE A 43 -4.47 4.29 7.93
C ILE A 43 -3.53 4.32 9.15
N TRP A 44 -4.03 3.81 10.28
CA TRP A 44 -3.41 3.96 11.59
C TRP A 44 -1.97 3.44 11.66
N ASN A 45 -1.66 2.29 11.06
CA ASN A 45 -0.33 1.69 11.18
C ASN A 45 0.74 2.56 10.51
N HIS A 46 0.41 3.22 9.39
CA HIS A 46 1.36 4.12 8.71
C HIS A 46 1.64 5.39 9.52
N ASN A 47 0.62 5.94 10.20
CA ASN A 47 0.78 7.08 11.10
C ASN A 47 1.59 6.68 12.34
N TRP A 48 1.32 5.49 12.88
CA TRP A 48 2.04 4.92 14.00
C TRP A 48 3.53 4.66 13.68
N PHE A 49 3.86 4.12 12.50
CA PHE A 49 5.24 3.93 12.05
C PHE A 49 6.01 5.25 12.04
N GLN A 50 5.36 6.33 11.60
CA GLN A 50 5.96 7.66 11.51
C GLN A 50 6.02 8.43 12.82
N GLY A 51 5.38 7.91 13.88
CA GLY A 51 5.24 8.61 15.15
C GLY A 51 4.62 9.98 14.97
N THR A 52 3.57 10.08 14.15
CA THR A 52 2.86 11.36 13.96
C THR A 52 2.14 11.75 15.25
N CYS A 53 2.26 13.01 15.64
CA CYS A 53 1.50 13.60 16.75
C CYS A 53 0.33 14.48 16.27
N SER A 54 0.18 14.61 14.95
CA SER A 54 -0.89 15.35 14.29
C SER A 54 -1.16 14.77 12.90
N PRO A 55 -2.36 14.97 12.33
CA PRO A 55 -2.65 14.60 10.95
C PRO A 55 -1.66 15.24 9.96
N ILE A 56 -1.28 14.49 8.93
CA ILE A 56 -0.44 14.98 7.83
C ILE A 56 -1.35 15.47 6.71
N ALA A 57 -1.10 16.67 6.19
CA ALA A 57 -1.84 17.21 5.06
C ALA A 57 -1.55 16.41 3.77
N LYS A 58 -2.57 16.29 2.91
CA LYS A 58 -2.47 15.65 1.58
C LYS A 58 -1.31 16.25 0.78
N LEU A 59 -0.51 15.39 0.16
CA LEU A 59 0.53 15.79 -0.76
C LEU A 59 -0.12 16.23 -2.08
N PRO A 60 0.30 17.37 -2.64
CA PRO A 60 -0.16 17.80 -3.95
C PRO A 60 0.34 16.82 -5.02
N TYR A 61 -0.54 16.50 -5.97
CA TYR A 61 -0.18 15.78 -7.19
C TYR A 61 0.46 16.76 -8.15
N VAL A 62 1.61 16.37 -8.71
CA VAL A 62 2.28 17.13 -9.75
C VAL A 62 2.55 16.16 -10.89
N TYR A 63 1.74 16.28 -11.94
CA TYR A 63 1.77 15.39 -13.10
C TYR A 63 2.81 15.83 -14.12
N ASP A 64 3.05 17.14 -14.23
CA ASP A 64 4.06 17.71 -15.11
C ASP A 64 5.41 17.82 -14.41
N VAL A 65 6.41 17.12 -14.93
CA VAL A 65 7.80 17.14 -14.45
C VAL A 65 8.46 18.52 -14.56
N HIS A 66 7.95 19.40 -15.41
CA HIS A 66 8.46 20.77 -15.59
C HIS A 66 7.83 21.77 -14.61
N THR A 67 6.69 21.43 -14.01
CA THR A 67 6.02 22.30 -13.05
C THR A 67 6.81 22.34 -11.73
N LYS A 68 7.07 23.56 -11.23
CA LYS A 68 7.73 23.76 -9.94
C LYS A 68 6.95 23.05 -8.84
N GLN A 69 7.59 22.07 -8.21
CA GLN A 69 7.00 21.31 -7.13
C GLN A 69 6.67 22.25 -5.95
N PRO A 70 5.46 22.18 -5.38
CA PRO A 70 5.13 22.94 -4.18
C PRO A 70 5.99 22.45 -3.00
N ALA A 71 6.32 23.38 -2.11
CA ALA A 71 7.11 23.05 -0.92
C ALA A 71 6.36 22.07 -0.03
N LEU A 72 7.02 20.98 0.37
CA LEU A 72 6.47 20.00 1.29
C LEU A 72 6.94 20.29 2.71
N SER A 73 6.07 20.08 3.70
CA SER A 73 6.49 20.04 5.10
C SER A 73 7.44 18.85 5.33
N SER A 74 8.24 18.91 6.40
CA SER A 74 9.16 17.81 6.76
C SER A 74 8.44 16.46 6.86
N LYS A 75 7.25 16.42 7.48
CA LYS A 75 6.47 15.18 7.60
C LYS A 75 5.90 14.66 6.28
N GLN A 76 5.46 15.54 5.39
CA GLN A 76 5.05 15.16 4.04
C GLN A 76 6.22 14.58 3.25
N GLU A 77 7.39 15.22 3.32
CA GLU A 77 8.59 14.75 2.64
C GLU A 77 9.06 13.38 3.18
N GLN A 78 9.01 13.17 4.50
CA GLN A 78 9.30 11.87 5.11
C GLN A 78 8.31 10.79 4.64
N ARG A 79 7.01 11.10 4.55
CA ARG A 79 5.98 10.18 4.01
C ARG A 79 6.29 9.81 2.57
N ARG A 80 6.52 10.81 1.72
CA ARG A 80 6.86 10.63 0.30
C ARG A 80 8.08 9.73 0.11
N LYS A 81 9.20 10.07 0.77
CA LYS A 81 10.45 9.30 0.66
C LYS A 81 10.29 7.85 1.09
N PHE A 82 9.46 7.57 2.10
CA PHE A 82 9.17 6.20 2.53
C PHE A 82 8.50 5.38 1.43
N TYR A 83 7.44 5.90 0.80
CA TYR A 83 6.78 5.18 -0.29
C TYR A 83 7.67 5.07 -1.53
N HIS A 84 8.48 6.09 -1.81
CA HIS A 84 9.47 6.02 -2.88
C HIS A 84 10.53 4.94 -2.60
N ALA A 85 11.03 4.85 -1.36
CA ALA A 85 11.93 3.77 -0.96
C ALA A 85 11.27 2.40 -1.04
N LEU A 86 9.99 2.28 -0.64
CA LEU A 86 9.23 1.04 -0.76
C LEU A 86 9.06 0.59 -2.21
N ILE A 87 8.71 1.50 -3.11
CA ILE A 87 8.64 1.22 -4.56
C ILE A 87 9.97 0.66 -5.06
N ARG A 88 11.08 1.36 -4.74
CA ARG A 88 12.42 0.93 -5.15
C ARG A 88 12.80 -0.42 -4.55
N PHE A 89 12.48 -0.64 -3.28
CA PHE A 89 12.74 -1.90 -2.59
C PHE A 89 12.04 -3.08 -3.28
N VAL A 90 10.75 -2.93 -3.61
CA VAL A 90 9.98 -3.96 -4.32
C VAL A 90 10.57 -4.24 -5.70
N ARG A 91 10.89 -3.20 -6.48
CA ARG A 91 11.51 -3.35 -7.80
C ARG A 91 12.88 -4.02 -7.75
N LEU A 92 13.75 -3.56 -6.84
CA LEU A 92 15.07 -4.14 -6.64
C LEU A 92 15.00 -5.61 -6.20
N GLY A 93 13.97 -5.96 -5.43
CA GLY A 93 13.68 -7.35 -5.05
C GLY A 93 13.13 -8.21 -6.19
N GLY A 94 12.96 -7.70 -7.41
CA GLY A 94 12.36 -8.43 -8.54
C GLY A 94 10.84 -8.45 -8.53
N GLY A 95 10.20 -7.59 -7.74
CA GLY A 95 8.77 -7.30 -7.81
C GLY A 95 8.43 -6.28 -8.89
N SER A 96 7.16 -5.90 -8.97
CA SER A 96 6.65 -4.94 -9.96
C SER A 96 5.78 -3.87 -9.30
N LEU A 97 5.72 -2.71 -9.96
CA LEU A 97 4.80 -1.62 -9.64
C LEU A 97 3.83 -1.49 -10.81
N ASN A 98 2.58 -1.90 -10.62
CA ASN A 98 1.55 -1.80 -11.64
C ASN A 98 0.56 -0.70 -11.29
N VAL A 99 0.06 -0.02 -12.30
CA VAL A 99 -0.86 1.11 -12.19
C VAL A 99 -2.06 0.89 -13.07
N MET A 100 -3.19 1.45 -12.64
CA MET A 100 -4.37 1.65 -13.46
C MET A 100 -4.44 3.14 -13.77
N THR A 101 -4.57 3.49 -15.04
CA THR A 101 -4.66 4.86 -15.52
C THR A 101 -6.01 5.18 -16.14
N LEU A 102 -6.52 6.38 -15.93
CA LEU A 102 -7.71 6.93 -16.59
C LEU A 102 -7.38 8.36 -17.03
N ASP A 103 -7.48 8.66 -18.32
CA ASP A 103 -7.11 9.99 -18.85
C ASP A 103 -5.72 10.47 -18.39
N GLN A 104 -4.73 9.59 -18.50
CA GLN A 104 -3.34 9.79 -18.04
C GLN A 104 -3.16 9.87 -16.51
N ASP A 105 -4.23 10.01 -15.73
CA ASP A 105 -4.18 9.98 -14.26
C ASP A 105 -3.96 8.58 -13.73
N ILE A 106 -3.07 8.43 -12.75
CA ILE A 106 -2.92 7.19 -11.98
C ILE A 106 -4.05 7.12 -10.95
N VAL A 107 -5.00 6.21 -11.18
CA VAL A 107 -6.19 6.04 -10.34
C VAL A 107 -6.06 4.90 -9.33
N ALA A 108 -5.22 3.90 -9.60
CA ALA A 108 -4.89 2.84 -8.65
C ALA A 108 -3.46 2.33 -8.84
N ILE A 109 -2.88 1.80 -7.77
CA ILE A 109 -1.50 1.33 -7.70
C ILE A 109 -1.47 -0.01 -6.96
N VAL A 110 -0.67 -0.94 -7.46
CA VAL A 110 -0.32 -2.18 -6.74
C VAL A 110 1.20 -2.40 -6.79
N LEU A 111 1.79 -2.58 -5.61
CA LEU A 111 3.14 -3.10 -5.44
C LEU A 111 3.05 -4.59 -5.22
N TRP A 112 3.75 -5.35 -6.05
CA TRP A 112 3.66 -6.80 -6.11
C TRP A 112 5.05 -7.43 -5.98
N SER A 113 5.23 -8.32 -5.00
CA SER A 113 6.41 -9.18 -4.94
C SER A 113 6.09 -10.53 -5.57
N ALA A 114 6.88 -10.94 -6.55
CA ALA A 114 6.75 -12.25 -7.17
C ALA A 114 7.16 -13.37 -6.21
N PRO A 115 6.65 -14.60 -6.40
CA PRO A 115 7.13 -15.78 -5.68
C PRO A 115 8.64 -15.99 -5.84
N TYR A 116 9.25 -16.64 -4.86
CA TYR A 116 10.67 -17.02 -4.82
C TYR A 116 11.65 -15.83 -4.85
N LYS A 117 11.13 -14.61 -4.70
CA LYS A 117 11.92 -13.38 -4.71
C LYS A 117 11.94 -12.78 -3.32
N HIS A 118 13.13 -12.82 -2.71
CA HIS A 118 13.37 -12.21 -1.41
C HIS A 118 14.36 -11.06 -1.54
N PRO A 119 13.98 -9.87 -1.07
CA PRO A 119 14.91 -8.76 -1.04
C PRO A 119 16.02 -9.07 -0.03
N SER A 120 17.26 -9.15 -0.52
CA SER A 120 18.46 -9.14 0.32
C SER A 120 18.66 -7.81 1.06
N PHE A 121 19.54 -7.83 2.06
CA PHE A 121 19.95 -6.64 2.81
C PHE A 121 20.51 -5.52 1.90
N TYR A 122 21.15 -5.87 0.79
CA TYR A 122 21.61 -4.90 -0.21
C TYR A 122 20.45 -4.07 -0.77
N HIS A 123 19.27 -4.66 -0.98
CA HIS A 123 18.11 -3.92 -1.47
C HIS A 123 17.57 -2.93 -0.41
N ILE A 124 17.70 -3.23 0.89
CA ILE A 124 17.34 -2.30 1.98
C ILE A 124 18.23 -1.05 1.93
N ILE A 125 19.53 -1.22 1.67
CA ILE A 125 20.47 -0.10 1.53
C ILE A 125 20.14 0.69 0.25
N SER A 126 20.08 0.00 -0.89
CA SER A 126 19.96 0.61 -2.21
C SER A 126 18.60 1.29 -2.46
N SER A 127 17.54 0.84 -1.78
CA SER A 127 16.22 1.50 -1.82
C SER A 127 16.19 2.83 -1.07
N GLY A 128 17.13 3.07 -0.15
CA GLY A 128 17.12 4.23 0.74
C GLY A 128 16.41 4.00 2.07
N PHE A 129 15.93 2.78 2.35
CA PHE A 129 15.31 2.46 3.65
C PHE A 129 16.27 2.62 4.82
N LEU A 130 17.55 2.27 4.67
CA LEU A 130 18.54 2.46 5.73
C LEU A 130 18.71 3.95 6.07
N ARG A 131 18.76 4.82 5.05
CA ARG A 131 18.83 6.29 5.25
C ARG A 131 17.60 6.80 5.96
N LEU A 132 16.41 6.34 5.57
CA LEU A 132 15.15 6.71 6.22
C LEU A 132 15.14 6.29 7.69
N ALA A 133 15.55 5.06 7.99
CA ALA A 133 15.60 4.53 9.35
C ALA A 133 16.57 5.31 10.25
N LEU A 134 17.75 5.66 9.73
CA LEU A 134 18.80 6.30 10.52
C LEU A 134 18.62 7.82 10.66
N ILE A 135 18.10 8.51 9.65
CA ILE A 135 18.09 9.98 9.58
C ILE A 135 16.68 10.56 9.72
N ASP A 136 15.73 10.07 8.92
CA ASP A 136 14.43 10.73 8.76
C ASP A 136 13.41 10.27 9.84
N TYR A 137 13.23 8.97 10.01
CA TYR A 137 12.21 8.36 10.87
C TYR A 137 12.72 8.05 12.28
N GLY A 138 14.03 7.83 12.39
CA GLY A 138 14.69 7.39 13.61
C GLY A 138 14.51 5.90 13.91
N LEU A 139 15.39 5.39 14.77
CA LEU A 139 15.47 3.96 15.12
C LEU A 139 14.17 3.41 15.72
N ARG A 140 13.38 4.24 16.42
CA ARG A 140 12.11 3.82 17.03
C ARG A 140 11.07 3.42 15.98
N ALA A 141 10.99 4.17 14.89
CA ALA A 141 10.07 3.88 13.80
C ALA A 141 10.49 2.61 13.04
N PHE A 142 11.79 2.47 12.77
CA PHE A 142 12.35 1.25 12.22
C PHE A 142 12.04 0.03 13.11
N TRP A 143 12.18 0.19 14.43
CA TRP A 143 11.87 -0.87 15.38
C TRP A 143 10.40 -1.30 15.34
N LYS A 144 9.46 -0.35 15.27
CA LYS A 144 8.02 -0.64 15.13
C LYS A 144 7.71 -1.44 13.86
N ILE A 145 8.31 -1.05 12.74
CA ILE A 145 8.11 -1.74 11.45
C ILE A 145 8.69 -3.16 11.55
N GLN A 146 9.98 -3.29 11.84
CA GLN A 146 10.69 -4.57 11.74
C GLN A 146 10.33 -5.56 12.85
N PHE A 147 10.29 -5.10 14.10
CA PHE A 147 10.20 -6.00 15.26
C PHE A 147 8.79 -6.13 15.82
N ILE A 148 7.84 -5.29 15.42
CA ILE A 148 6.42 -5.48 15.78
C ILE A 148 5.62 -5.87 14.55
N PHE A 149 5.58 -5.02 13.52
CA PHE A 149 4.67 -5.21 12.41
C PHE A 149 5.04 -6.42 11.53
N GLU A 150 6.28 -6.47 11.03
CA GLU A 150 6.77 -7.60 10.23
C GLU A 150 6.86 -8.89 11.06
N TYR A 151 7.26 -8.78 12.34
CA TYR A 151 7.27 -9.92 13.25
C TYR A 151 5.88 -10.55 13.41
N ASN A 152 4.84 -9.74 13.60
CA ASN A 152 3.47 -10.23 13.71
C ASN A 152 3.01 -10.93 12.43
N ILE A 153 3.32 -10.38 11.26
CA ILE A 153 3.04 -11.03 9.96
C ILE A 153 3.72 -12.38 9.89
N ALA A 154 5.03 -12.44 10.19
CA ALA A 154 5.80 -13.68 10.16
C ALA A 154 5.25 -14.72 11.14
N GLN A 155 4.82 -14.32 12.34
CA GLN A 155 4.17 -15.24 13.28
C GLN A 155 2.83 -15.75 12.74
N ILE A 156 1.98 -14.89 12.17
CA ILE A 156 0.70 -15.31 11.59
C ILE A 156 0.93 -16.33 10.46
N MET A 157 1.89 -16.07 9.57
CA MET A 157 2.21 -16.97 8.45
C MET A 157 2.76 -18.31 8.94
N LYS A 158 3.62 -18.27 9.97
CA LYS A 158 4.16 -19.47 10.62
C LYS A 158 3.06 -20.30 11.27
N ASP A 159 2.16 -19.68 12.03
CA ASP A 159 1.05 -20.35 12.70
C ASP A 159 0.08 -20.98 11.69
N ALA A 160 -0.15 -20.29 10.56
CA ALA A 160 -0.95 -20.78 9.45
C ALA A 160 -0.22 -21.81 8.55
N GLN A 161 1.04 -22.14 8.86
CA GLN A 161 1.87 -23.10 8.11
C GLN A 161 1.98 -22.78 6.61
N VAL A 162 2.00 -21.49 6.25
CA VAL A 162 2.12 -21.06 4.86
C VAL A 162 3.58 -20.96 4.45
N VAL A 163 3.92 -21.54 3.29
CA VAL A 163 5.26 -21.43 2.70
C VAL A 163 5.36 -20.11 1.91
N VAL A 164 5.73 -19.05 2.61
CA VAL A 164 5.70 -17.65 2.13
C VAL A 164 6.53 -17.46 0.87
N GLU A 165 7.69 -18.14 0.80
CA GLU A 165 8.64 -18.03 -0.31
C GLU A 165 8.04 -18.46 -1.64
N ARG A 166 6.95 -19.22 -1.64
CA ARG A 166 6.29 -19.72 -2.85
C ARG A 166 5.08 -18.88 -3.26
N CYS A 167 4.63 -17.97 -2.40
CA CYS A 167 3.47 -17.14 -2.65
C CYS A 167 3.83 -15.84 -3.35
N GLY A 168 2.90 -15.30 -4.14
CA GLY A 168 2.94 -13.87 -4.48
C GLY A 168 2.62 -13.05 -3.23
N TYR A 169 3.09 -11.81 -3.15
CA TYR A 169 2.75 -10.91 -2.05
C TYR A 169 2.29 -9.55 -2.55
N VAL A 170 1.09 -9.13 -2.17
CA VAL A 170 0.60 -7.77 -2.42
C VAL A 170 1.21 -6.88 -1.34
N GLN A 171 2.32 -6.22 -1.67
CA GLN A 171 3.02 -5.33 -0.75
C GLN A 171 2.18 -4.12 -0.42
N MET A 172 1.57 -3.50 -1.42
CA MET A 172 0.64 -2.38 -1.26
C MET A 172 -0.42 -2.41 -2.35
N LEU A 173 -1.65 -2.07 -1.99
CA LEU A 173 -2.71 -1.75 -2.94
C LEU A 173 -3.36 -0.44 -2.53
N ALA A 174 -3.38 0.53 -3.44
CA ALA A 174 -3.96 1.85 -3.21
C ALA A 174 -4.87 2.27 -4.36
N VAL A 175 -5.87 3.08 -4.01
CA VAL A 175 -6.67 3.85 -4.96
C VAL A 175 -6.41 5.31 -4.64
N ASN A 176 -6.15 6.11 -5.68
CA ASN A 176 -6.01 7.55 -5.52
C ASN A 176 -7.26 8.09 -4.80
N PRO A 177 -7.12 8.79 -3.67
CA PRO A 177 -8.25 9.37 -2.92
C PRO A 177 -9.30 10.07 -3.78
N ASP A 178 -8.89 10.74 -4.86
CA ASP A 178 -9.79 11.51 -5.73
C ASP A 178 -10.59 10.63 -6.70
N HIS A 179 -10.26 9.34 -6.79
CA HIS A 179 -10.90 8.35 -7.66
C HIS A 179 -11.48 7.15 -6.90
N GLN A 180 -11.66 7.26 -5.58
CA GLN A 180 -12.27 6.20 -4.77
C GLN A 180 -13.74 5.94 -5.14
N GLY A 181 -14.23 4.74 -4.81
CA GLY A 181 -15.64 4.36 -5.04
C GLY A 181 -15.93 3.70 -6.39
N HIS A 182 -14.99 3.74 -7.34
CA HIS A 182 -15.19 3.22 -8.71
C HIS A 182 -14.73 1.78 -8.94
N GLY A 183 -14.27 1.08 -7.89
CA GLY A 183 -13.80 -0.31 -7.98
C GLY A 183 -12.42 -0.50 -8.64
N TYR A 184 -11.65 0.57 -8.90
CA TYR A 184 -10.35 0.49 -9.57
C TYR A 184 -9.35 -0.42 -8.84
N GLY A 185 -9.26 -0.33 -7.51
CA GLY A 185 -8.36 -1.20 -6.74
C GLY A 185 -8.71 -2.69 -6.86
N ALA A 186 -10.01 -3.02 -6.88
CA ALA A 186 -10.48 -4.39 -7.09
C ALA A 186 -10.14 -4.88 -8.50
N LYS A 187 -10.42 -4.08 -9.53
CA LYS A 187 -10.10 -4.40 -10.94
C LYS A 187 -8.60 -4.63 -11.14
N LEU A 188 -7.76 -3.75 -10.58
CA LEU A 188 -6.30 -3.88 -10.64
C LEU A 188 -5.83 -5.15 -9.92
N LEU A 189 -6.37 -5.45 -8.75
CA LEU A 189 -6.05 -6.68 -8.03
C LEU A 189 -6.46 -7.93 -8.81
N SER A 190 -7.68 -8.00 -9.35
CA SER A 190 -8.14 -9.14 -10.17
C SER A 190 -7.22 -9.37 -11.36
N HIS A 191 -6.79 -8.30 -12.04
CA HIS A 191 -5.82 -8.39 -13.14
C HIS A 191 -4.49 -9.01 -12.68
N MET A 192 -3.97 -8.58 -11.52
CA MET A 192 -2.73 -9.15 -10.99
C MET A 192 -2.87 -10.62 -10.58
N LEU A 193 -4.01 -11.01 -10.01
CA LEU A 193 -4.28 -12.42 -9.67
C LEU A 193 -4.32 -13.30 -10.94
N CYS A 194 -4.97 -12.83 -12.01
CA CYS A 194 -5.00 -13.54 -13.29
C CYS A 194 -3.59 -13.75 -13.84
N ARG A 195 -2.78 -12.67 -13.85
CA ARG A 195 -1.37 -12.75 -14.28
C ARG A 195 -0.55 -13.68 -13.39
N HIS A 196 -0.80 -13.70 -12.09
CA HIS A 196 -0.12 -14.61 -11.16
C HIS A 196 -0.37 -16.08 -11.50
N VAL A 197 -1.63 -16.45 -11.79
CA VAL A 197 -1.99 -17.82 -12.23
C VAL A 197 -1.25 -18.21 -13.50
N GLU A 198 -1.21 -17.30 -14.49
CA GLU A 198 -0.53 -17.54 -15.77
C GLU A 198 0.99 -17.70 -15.61
N GLN A 199 1.60 -16.95 -14.70
CA GLN A 199 3.06 -16.87 -14.56
C GLN A 199 3.65 -17.80 -13.50
N SER A 200 2.82 -18.34 -12.60
CA SER A 200 3.29 -19.08 -11.41
C SER A 200 2.30 -20.19 -11.05
N ALA A 201 2.09 -21.12 -11.98
CA ALA A 201 1.14 -22.23 -11.82
C ALA A 201 1.45 -23.15 -10.62
N ASP A 202 2.69 -23.16 -10.12
CA ASP A 202 3.13 -23.93 -8.95
C ASP A 202 3.03 -23.16 -7.62
N SER A 203 2.62 -21.89 -7.67
CA SER A 203 2.46 -21.06 -6.48
C SER A 203 1.23 -21.49 -5.67
N PRO A 204 1.35 -21.68 -4.34
CA PRO A 204 0.23 -22.08 -3.49
C PRO A 204 -0.77 -20.95 -3.24
N GLY A 205 -0.48 -19.71 -3.68
CA GLY A 205 -1.40 -18.59 -3.52
C GLY A 205 -0.73 -17.22 -3.53
N VAL A 206 -1.53 -16.22 -3.12
CA VAL A 206 -1.13 -14.82 -2.98
C VAL A 206 -1.45 -14.37 -1.57
N LEU A 207 -0.46 -13.80 -0.89
CA LEU A 207 -0.55 -13.28 0.46
C LEU A 207 -0.70 -11.75 0.44
N LEU A 208 -1.34 -11.22 1.47
CA LEU A 208 -1.33 -9.80 1.79
C LEU A 208 -1.60 -9.60 3.27
N ASP A 209 -1.22 -8.45 3.79
CA ASP A 209 -1.68 -7.97 5.09
C ASP A 209 -2.65 -6.80 4.93
N CYS A 210 -3.56 -6.64 5.89
CA CYS A 210 -4.46 -5.50 5.93
C CYS A 210 -4.81 -5.11 7.37
N THR A 211 -5.13 -3.83 7.56
CA THR A 211 -5.39 -3.24 8.88
C THR A 211 -6.74 -2.53 8.98
N THR A 212 -7.57 -2.62 7.93
CA THR A 212 -8.90 -1.97 7.90
C THR A 212 -9.98 -2.94 7.44
N THR A 213 -11.16 -2.85 8.05
CA THR A 213 -12.34 -3.64 7.67
C THR A 213 -12.78 -3.37 6.23
N LYS A 214 -12.56 -2.15 5.72
CA LYS A 214 -12.87 -1.79 4.32
C LYS A 214 -11.99 -2.58 3.35
N ALA A 215 -10.68 -2.65 3.61
CA ALA A 215 -9.76 -3.40 2.78
C ALA A 215 -10.04 -4.92 2.86
N GLU A 216 -10.20 -5.45 4.09
CA GLU A 216 -10.57 -6.85 4.33
C GLU A 216 -11.79 -7.28 3.52
N LYS A 217 -12.90 -6.51 3.57
CA LYS A 217 -14.12 -6.81 2.79
C LYS A 217 -13.88 -6.77 1.29
N MET A 218 -13.02 -5.89 0.80
CA MET A 218 -12.69 -5.81 -0.62
C MET A 218 -11.86 -7.03 -1.04
N TYR A 219 -10.86 -7.42 -0.27
CA TYR A 219 -10.06 -8.62 -0.52
C TYR A 219 -10.90 -9.90 -0.43
N ALA A 220 -11.80 -10.00 0.54
CA ALA A 220 -12.69 -11.15 0.68
C ALA A 220 -13.58 -11.36 -0.56
N LYS A 221 -14.05 -10.27 -1.19
CA LYS A 221 -14.77 -10.33 -2.47
C LYS A 221 -13.92 -10.81 -3.65
N GLN A 222 -12.60 -10.74 -3.53
CA GLN A 222 -11.64 -11.28 -4.50
C GLN A 222 -11.22 -12.73 -4.16
N GLY A 223 -11.83 -13.35 -3.13
CA GLY A 223 -11.55 -14.74 -2.73
C GLY A 223 -10.46 -14.89 -1.67
N PHE A 224 -9.92 -13.80 -1.12
CA PHE A 224 -8.97 -13.89 0.00
C PHE A 224 -9.66 -14.34 1.28
N GLN A 225 -8.98 -15.16 2.07
CA GLN A 225 -9.43 -15.62 3.39
C GLN A 225 -8.45 -15.16 4.47
N VAL A 226 -8.96 -14.73 5.62
CA VAL A 226 -8.11 -14.41 6.78
C VAL A 226 -7.47 -15.71 7.30
N ILE A 227 -6.14 -15.75 7.37
CA ILE A 227 -5.39 -16.90 7.90
C ILE A 227 -4.89 -16.65 9.33
N GLY A 228 -4.95 -15.41 9.78
CA GLY A 228 -4.73 -15.06 11.18
C GLY A 228 -4.71 -13.55 11.40
N GLU A 229 -4.74 -13.18 12.66
CA GLU A 229 -4.74 -11.79 13.10
C GLU A 229 -3.98 -11.58 14.41
N ARG A 230 -3.49 -10.36 14.59
CA ARG A 230 -2.78 -9.92 15.80
C ARG A 230 -3.21 -8.51 16.15
N ALA A 231 -3.53 -8.30 17.42
CA ALA A 231 -3.70 -6.96 17.96
C ALA A 231 -2.33 -6.27 18.09
N VAL A 232 -2.28 -4.97 17.81
CA VAL A 232 -1.09 -4.14 17.91
C VAL A 232 -1.32 -3.06 18.95
N ASP A 233 -0.47 -3.05 19.98
CA ASP A 233 -0.47 -2.00 20.98
C ASP A 233 0.41 -0.84 20.54
N SER A 234 -0.20 0.24 20.08
CA SER A 234 0.49 1.30 19.34
C SER A 234 0.79 2.56 20.16
N ASP A 235 0.22 2.71 21.37
CA ASP A 235 0.18 3.99 22.12
C ASP A 235 -0.43 5.17 21.32
N THR A 236 -1.33 4.87 20.38
CA THR A 236 -2.00 5.88 19.53
C THR A 236 -3.50 5.88 19.71
N ASP A 237 -4.15 6.90 19.18
CA ASP A 237 -5.60 6.89 18.94
C ASP A 237 -5.97 5.99 17.74
N VAL A 238 -7.26 5.98 17.41
CA VAL A 238 -7.87 5.19 16.32
C VAL A 238 -7.27 5.48 14.93
N ASP A 239 -6.69 6.67 14.75
CA ASP A 239 -6.12 7.11 13.48
C ASP A 239 -4.59 6.91 13.45
N GLY A 240 -4.01 6.29 14.48
CA GLY A 240 -2.57 6.08 14.57
C GLY A 240 -1.80 7.30 15.02
N ILE A 241 -2.45 8.33 15.57
CA ILE A 241 -1.80 9.54 16.09
C ILE A 241 -1.31 9.28 17.52
N THR A 242 -0.04 9.58 17.77
CA THR A 242 0.63 9.38 19.06
C THR A 242 -0.01 10.25 20.12
N ILE A 243 -0.45 9.64 21.22
CA ILE A 243 -1.04 10.35 22.35
C ILE A 243 0.05 10.55 23.41
N PRO A 244 0.34 11.79 23.85
CA PRO A 244 1.23 12.02 24.98
C PRO A 244 0.72 11.29 26.22
N ARG A 245 1.60 10.63 26.97
CA ARG A 245 1.20 9.95 28.24
C ARG A 245 0.65 10.90 29.29
N SER A 246 1.00 12.18 29.19
CA SER A 246 0.46 13.26 30.03
C SER A 246 -0.95 13.73 29.61
N HIS A 247 -1.49 13.25 28.49
CA HIS A 247 -2.83 13.60 28.04
C HIS A 247 -3.87 13.04 29.04
N PRO A 248 -4.83 13.85 29.53
CA PRO A 248 -5.83 13.40 30.53
C PRO A 248 -6.56 12.12 30.12
N ASP A 249 -6.98 12.04 28.85
CA ASP A 249 -7.71 10.89 28.31
C ASP A 249 -6.81 9.80 27.69
N TYR A 250 -5.51 9.75 28.01
CA TYR A 250 -4.56 8.83 27.34
C TYR A 250 -5.03 7.37 27.38
N GLN A 251 -5.44 6.88 28.56
CA GLN A 251 -5.87 5.50 28.74
C GLN A 251 -7.19 5.20 28.03
N GLU A 252 -8.13 6.14 28.05
CA GLU A 252 -9.42 6.01 27.36
C GLU A 252 -9.23 5.94 25.84
N LYS A 253 -8.49 6.91 25.27
CA LYS A 253 -8.19 6.96 23.84
C LYS A 253 -7.46 5.71 23.36
N ARG A 254 -6.47 5.23 24.13
CA ARG A 254 -5.77 3.97 23.84
C ARG A 254 -6.71 2.77 23.90
N ASN A 255 -7.57 2.69 24.91
CA ASN A 255 -8.54 1.60 25.01
C ASN A 255 -9.54 1.60 23.84
N ARG A 256 -9.96 2.78 23.38
CA ARG A 256 -10.83 2.95 22.20
C ARG A 256 -10.17 2.49 20.90
N ALA A 257 -8.85 2.60 20.80
CA ALA A 257 -8.10 2.26 19.59
C ALA A 257 -7.84 0.75 19.42
N LYS A 258 -7.78 -0.01 20.53
CA LYS A 258 -7.47 -1.46 20.53
C LYS A 258 -8.30 -2.29 19.53
N PRO A 259 -9.62 -2.11 19.39
CA PRO A 259 -10.41 -2.89 18.43
C PRO A 259 -10.10 -2.58 16.96
N TYR A 260 -9.47 -1.43 16.68
CA TYR A 260 -9.13 -0.99 15.33
C TYR A 260 -7.69 -1.34 14.95
N HIS A 261 -6.79 -1.48 15.94
CA HIS A 261 -5.40 -1.83 15.72
C HIS A 261 -5.21 -3.33 15.64
N ILE A 262 -5.89 -3.92 14.66
CA ILE A 262 -5.79 -5.34 14.33
C ILE A 262 -5.11 -5.44 12.99
N GLN A 263 -4.00 -6.18 12.97
CA GLN A 263 -3.32 -6.58 11.77
C GLN A 263 -3.81 -7.96 11.37
N LYS A 264 -4.22 -8.12 10.11
CA LYS A 264 -4.66 -9.41 9.56
C LYS A 264 -3.76 -9.80 8.40
N VAL A 265 -3.49 -11.08 8.25
CA VAL A 265 -2.91 -11.64 7.03
C VAL A 265 -4.00 -12.43 6.32
N MET A 266 -4.08 -12.26 5.00
CA MET A 266 -5.03 -12.96 4.15
C MET A 266 -4.29 -13.75 3.07
N LEU A 267 -4.86 -14.90 2.72
CA LEU A 267 -4.38 -15.77 1.65
C LEU A 267 -5.47 -15.94 0.60
N TRP A 268 -5.11 -15.72 -0.65
CA TRP A 268 -5.88 -16.13 -1.82
C TRP A 268 -5.26 -17.38 -2.42
N LYS A 269 -6.10 -18.33 -2.84
CA LYS A 269 -5.68 -19.54 -3.54
C LYS A 269 -6.32 -19.55 -4.93
N PRO A 270 -5.57 -19.91 -5.98
CA PRO A 270 -6.06 -19.99 -7.35
C PRO A 270 -7.11 -21.08 -7.56
#